data_AF-A0A967N867-F1
#
_entry.id   AF-A0A967N867-F1
#
_cell.length_a   1.000
_cell.length_b   1.000
_cell.length_c   1.000
_cell.angle_alpha   90.00
_cell.angle_beta   90.00
_cell.angle_gamma   90.00
#
_symmetry.space_group_name_H-M   'P 1'
#
loop_
_entity.id
_entity.type
_entity.pdbx_description
1 polymer ?
#
loop_
_entity_poly.entity_id
_entity_poly.type
_entity_poly.pdbx_seq_one_letter_code
_entity_poly.pdbx_strand_id
1 'polypeptide(L)'
;TVVVERGGARDRPAAPPVTLCLATGVAVEVRVTARGDTLVGRRAVSLRELGPGIVLAGAYAGERAWFTGDAPIDHDGRAYRKSGEETGLECGAIERVGEHEGVPLFGGRGGGRPPAVVWVPVRPGIWQPYRPEAGGPPREAG
;
A
#
# COMPACT_ATOMS: atom_id res chain seq x y z
N THR A 1 -23.68 0.99 55.49
CA THR A 1 -23.06 1.94 54.54
C THR A 1 -23.00 1.29 53.17
N VAL A 2 -23.32 2.07 52.14
CA VAL A 2 -23.70 1.67 50.77
C VAL A 2 -22.70 0.71 50.10
N VAL A 3 -23.21 -0.38 49.54
CA VAL A 3 -22.54 -1.21 48.53
C VAL A 3 -22.64 -0.49 47.19
N VAL A 4 -21.51 -0.20 46.56
CA VAL A 4 -21.47 0.31 45.18
C VAL A 4 -20.84 -0.76 44.29
N GLU A 5 -21.70 -1.52 43.60
CA GLU A 5 -21.32 -2.24 42.38
C GLU A 5 -21.66 -1.39 41.15
N ARG A 6 -20.65 -0.99 40.36
CA ARG A 6 -20.64 -0.92 38.87
C ARG A 6 -19.58 0.05 38.35
N GLY A 7 -18.83 -0.39 37.34
CA GLY A 7 -18.13 0.53 36.46
C GLY A 7 -17.20 -0.09 35.43
N GLY A 8 -17.76 -0.72 34.39
CA GLY A 8 -17.22 -0.71 33.02
C GLY A 8 -16.00 -1.58 32.74
N ALA A 9 -16.04 -2.29 31.61
CA ALA A 9 -14.87 -2.82 30.93
C ALA A 9 -13.85 -1.69 30.69
N ARG A 10 -12.92 -1.51 31.63
CA ARG A 10 -11.81 -0.57 31.53
C ARG A 10 -10.57 -1.35 31.11
N ASP A 11 -9.93 -0.81 30.08
CA ASP A 11 -8.52 -1.04 29.74
C ASP A 11 -8.12 -2.36 29.07
N ARG A 12 -8.72 -2.66 27.92
CA ARG A 12 -7.91 -3.31 26.87
C ARG A 12 -7.08 -2.22 26.20
N PRO A 13 -5.73 -2.30 26.15
CA PRO A 13 -4.94 -1.30 25.46
C PRO A 13 -5.40 -1.20 24.00
N ALA A 14 -5.60 0.02 23.50
CA ALA A 14 -5.73 0.24 22.07
C ALA A 14 -4.47 -0.31 21.38
N ALA A 15 -4.63 -0.98 20.24
CA ALA A 15 -3.48 -1.44 19.48
C ALA A 15 -2.58 -0.23 19.14
N PRO A 16 -1.24 -0.40 19.13
CA PRO A 16 -0.37 0.68 18.69
C PRO A 16 -0.76 1.13 17.27
N PRO A 17 -0.60 2.44 16.95
CA PRO A 17 -0.86 2.94 15.61
C PRO A 17 -0.04 2.17 14.58
N VAL A 18 -0.65 1.91 13.43
CA VAL A 18 0.01 1.38 12.24
C VAL A 18 0.10 2.49 11.20
N THR A 19 1.26 2.64 10.56
CA THR A 19 1.44 3.56 9.44
C THR A 19 1.28 2.80 8.13
N LEU A 20 0.38 3.27 7.27
CA LEU A 20 0.17 2.73 5.93
C LEU A 20 0.79 3.67 4.91
N CYS A 21 1.63 3.13 4.02
CA CYS A 21 2.04 3.86 2.83
C CYS A 21 0.98 3.72 1.72
N LEU A 22 0.38 4.84 1.31
CA LEU A 22 -0.67 4.85 0.30
C LEU A 22 -0.10 4.93 -1.12
N ALA A 23 -0.94 4.67 -2.12
CA ALA A 23 -0.57 4.76 -3.54
C ALA A 23 -0.16 6.17 -3.98
N THR A 24 -0.45 7.20 -3.18
CA THR A 24 0.06 8.56 -3.39
C THR A 24 1.51 8.76 -2.93
N GLY A 25 2.12 7.76 -2.28
CA GLY A 25 3.42 7.91 -1.61
C GLY A 25 3.34 8.67 -0.27
N VAL A 26 2.12 8.92 0.24
CA VAL A 26 1.87 9.59 1.52
C VAL A 26 1.57 8.56 2.61
N ALA A 27 2.19 8.74 3.77
CA ALA A 27 1.95 7.92 4.94
C ALA A 27 0.67 8.37 5.68
N VAL A 28 -0.16 7.41 6.06
CA VAL A 28 -1.36 7.63 6.88
C VAL A 28 -1.30 6.76 8.13
N GLU A 29 -1.51 7.39 9.28
CA GLU A 29 -1.61 6.68 10.55
C GLU A 29 -3.04 6.12 10.73
N VAL A 30 -3.12 4.86 11.12
CA VAL A 30 -4.36 4.15 11.44
C VAL A 30 -4.27 3.60 12.86
N ARG A 31 -5.33 3.77 13.66
CA ARG A 31 -5.43 3.28 15.03
C ARG A 31 -6.68 2.44 15.20
N VAL A 32 -6.63 1.44 16.06
CA VAL A 32 -7.83 0.70 16.48
C VAL A 32 -8.03 0.92 17.98
N THR A 33 -9.17 1.51 18.36
CA THR A 33 -9.50 1.74 19.77
C THR A 33 -9.79 0.44 20.49
N ALA A 34 -9.78 0.46 21.82
CA ALA A 34 -10.21 -0.66 22.66
C ALA A 34 -11.64 -1.16 22.35
N ARG A 35 -12.48 -0.29 21.76
CA ARG A 35 -13.86 -0.59 21.35
C ARG A 35 -13.95 -1.19 19.94
N GLY A 36 -12.82 -1.34 19.24
CA GLY A 36 -12.77 -1.82 17.87
C GLY A 36 -13.13 -0.76 16.83
N ASP A 37 -13.04 0.54 17.17
CA ASP A 37 -13.21 1.62 16.21
C ASP A 37 -11.89 1.88 15.50
N THR A 38 -11.92 1.96 14.17
CA THR A 38 -10.76 2.37 13.39
C THR A 38 -10.73 3.89 13.27
N LEU A 39 -9.61 4.49 13.63
CA LEU A 39 -9.36 5.92 13.53
C LEU A 39 -8.29 6.19 12.47
N VAL A 40 -8.48 7.20 11.62
CA VAL A 40 -7.54 7.52 10.53
C VAL A 40 -7.02 8.95 10.61
N GLY A 41 -5.72 9.09 10.30
CA GLY A 41 -5.02 10.36 10.24
C GLY A 41 -4.66 10.92 11.61
N ARG A 42 -3.95 12.06 11.62
CA ARG A 42 -3.40 12.67 12.85
C ARG A 42 -4.46 13.15 13.84
N ARG A 43 -5.68 13.45 13.36
CA ARG A 43 -6.82 13.85 14.20
C ARG A 43 -7.63 12.65 14.71
N ALA A 44 -7.27 11.43 14.27
CA ALA A 44 -7.86 10.17 14.68
C ALA A 44 -9.41 10.18 14.60
N VAL A 45 -9.94 10.30 13.39
CA VAL A 45 -11.40 10.33 13.14
C VAL A 45 -11.93 8.92 12.95
N SER A 46 -13.05 8.59 13.60
CA SER A 46 -13.70 7.27 13.49
C SER A 46 -14.23 7.00 12.08
N LEU A 47 -13.87 5.84 11.51
CA LEU A 47 -14.41 5.39 10.21
C LEU A 47 -15.95 5.27 10.24
N ARG A 48 -16.55 4.91 11.38
CA ARG A 48 -18.02 4.74 11.50
C ARG A 48 -18.76 6.05 11.35
N GLU A 49 -18.18 7.15 11.81
CA GLU A 49 -18.77 8.49 11.77
C GLU A 49 -18.68 9.13 10.38
N LEU A 50 -17.80 8.62 9.54
CA LEU A 50 -17.50 9.15 8.21
C LEU A 50 -18.32 8.48 7.09
N GLY A 51 -19.11 7.45 7.40
CA GLY A 51 -19.98 6.74 6.45
C GLY A 51 -19.21 5.95 5.36
N PRO A 52 -19.91 5.38 4.36
CA PRO A 52 -19.32 4.55 3.29
C PRO A 52 -18.40 5.29 2.30
N GLY A 53 -17.93 6.50 2.62
CA GLY A 53 -17.23 7.39 1.69
C GLY A 53 -15.71 7.48 1.83
N ILE A 54 -15.07 6.66 2.67
CA ILE A 54 -13.62 6.74 2.86
C ILE A 54 -12.90 5.98 1.75
N VAL A 55 -12.41 6.75 0.79
CA VAL A 55 -11.44 6.29 -0.21
C VAL A 55 -10.06 6.70 0.27
N LEU A 56 -9.21 5.73 0.60
CA LEU A 56 -7.79 6.00 0.81
C LEU A 56 -7.19 6.39 -0.54
N ALA A 57 -6.63 7.60 -0.61
CA ALA A 57 -6.30 8.24 -1.86
C ALA A 57 -5.29 7.43 -2.71
N GLY A 58 -5.53 7.42 -4.02
CA GLY A 58 -4.66 6.86 -5.04
C GLY A 58 -5.33 5.75 -5.85
N ALA A 59 -4.61 5.28 -6.86
CA ALA A 59 -5.03 4.18 -7.72
C ALA A 59 -4.25 2.92 -7.37
N TYR A 60 -4.95 1.79 -7.31
CA TYR A 60 -4.41 0.52 -6.84
C TYR A 60 -4.54 -0.55 -7.93
N ALA A 61 -3.59 -1.48 -7.94
CA ALA A 61 -3.49 -2.54 -8.94
C ALA A 61 -4.35 -3.77 -8.62
N GLY A 62 -4.75 -4.01 -7.38
CA GLY A 62 -5.30 -5.30 -6.94
C GLY A 62 -6.50 -5.83 -7.74
N GLU A 63 -7.30 -4.94 -8.33
CA GLU A 63 -8.48 -5.28 -9.14
C GLU A 63 -8.27 -5.04 -10.66
N ARG A 64 -7.07 -4.61 -11.06
CA ARG A 64 -6.78 -4.35 -12.47
C ARG A 64 -6.56 -5.66 -13.20
N ALA A 65 -7.13 -5.79 -14.40
CA ALA A 65 -7.05 -7.00 -15.21
C ALA A 65 -5.60 -7.43 -15.50
N TRP A 66 -4.71 -6.48 -15.82
CA TRP A 66 -3.29 -6.73 -16.05
C TRP A 66 -2.59 -7.27 -14.79
N PHE A 67 -2.99 -6.79 -13.61
CA PHE A 67 -2.43 -7.26 -12.35
C PHE A 67 -2.94 -8.67 -12.06
N THR A 68 -4.24 -8.91 -12.11
CA THR A 68 -4.81 -10.24 -11.83
C THR A 68 -4.42 -11.31 -12.85
N GLY A 69 -4.10 -10.90 -14.08
CA GLY A 69 -3.63 -11.76 -15.16
C GLY A 69 -2.09 -11.92 -15.23
N ASP A 70 -1.35 -11.45 -14.23
CA ASP A 70 0.13 -11.52 -14.17
C ASP A 70 0.84 -10.95 -15.41
N ALA A 71 0.23 -9.93 -16.03
CA ALA A 71 0.84 -9.24 -17.17
C ALA A 71 2.10 -8.47 -16.73
N PRO A 72 3.14 -8.41 -17.58
CA PRO A 72 4.26 -7.53 -17.33
C PRO A 72 3.83 -6.06 -17.42
N ILE A 73 4.51 -5.19 -16.68
CA ILE A 73 4.39 -3.74 -16.83
C ILE A 73 5.56 -3.23 -17.67
N ASP A 74 5.30 -2.29 -18.57
CA ASP A 74 6.35 -1.53 -19.25
C ASP A 74 6.64 -0.24 -18.49
N HIS A 75 7.92 0.05 -18.24
CA HIS A 75 8.40 1.30 -17.67
C HIS A 75 9.78 1.64 -18.23
N ASP A 76 9.94 2.86 -18.74
CA ASP A 76 11.17 3.33 -19.40
C ASP A 76 11.66 2.39 -20.51
N GLY A 77 10.72 1.82 -21.30
CA GLY A 77 11.02 0.90 -22.41
C GLY A 77 11.53 -0.47 -21.97
N ARG A 78 11.32 -0.83 -20.69
CA ARG A 78 11.73 -2.10 -20.11
C ARG A 78 10.53 -2.81 -19.50
N ALA A 79 10.40 -4.09 -19.82
CA ALA A 79 9.40 -4.96 -19.22
C ALA A 79 9.81 -5.42 -17.81
N TYR A 80 8.91 -5.27 -16.85
CA TYR A 80 9.02 -5.79 -15.50
C TYR A 80 7.90 -6.80 -15.22
N ARG A 81 8.22 -7.87 -14.50
CA ARG A 81 7.24 -8.88 -14.05
C ARG A 81 7.13 -8.90 -12.54
N LYS A 82 5.96 -9.33 -12.04
CA LYS A 82 5.79 -9.63 -10.62
C LYS A 82 6.93 -10.53 -10.15
N SER A 83 7.45 -10.21 -8.98
CA SER A 83 8.53 -10.95 -8.35
C SER A 83 8.31 -10.92 -6.85
N GLY A 84 8.57 -12.03 -6.16
CA GLY A 84 8.38 -12.12 -4.72
C GLY A 84 6.93 -11.89 -4.27
N GLU A 85 6.76 -11.83 -2.96
CA GLU A 85 5.45 -11.68 -2.30
C GLU A 85 5.06 -10.21 -2.16
N GLU A 86 3.75 -9.99 -2.00
CA GLU A 86 3.22 -8.70 -1.54
C GLU A 86 3.80 -8.32 -0.17
N THR A 87 4.17 -7.06 0.00
CA THR A 87 4.81 -6.60 1.23
C THR A 87 4.39 -5.18 1.61
N GLY A 88 4.59 -4.83 2.88
CA GLY A 88 4.47 -3.47 3.38
C GLY A 88 5.73 -2.65 3.07
N LEU A 89 5.55 -1.36 2.79
CA LEU A 89 6.64 -0.42 2.54
C LEU A 89 6.50 0.83 3.41
N GLU A 90 7.65 1.38 3.78
CA GLU A 90 7.75 2.72 4.35
C GLU A 90 7.75 3.76 3.22
N CYS A 91 6.87 4.77 3.27
CA CYS A 91 6.85 5.82 2.25
C CYS A 91 8.17 6.60 2.16
N GLY A 92 8.95 6.62 3.25
CA GLY A 92 10.30 7.18 3.28
C GLY A 92 11.32 6.41 2.43
N ALA A 93 11.05 5.16 2.07
CA ALA A 93 11.97 4.30 1.31
C ALA A 93 11.72 4.32 -0.21
N ILE A 94 10.62 4.92 -0.66
CA ILE A 94 10.22 4.89 -2.08
C ILE A 94 9.94 6.28 -2.64
N GLU A 95 10.07 6.42 -3.96
CA GLU A 95 9.71 7.62 -4.70
C GLU A 95 8.99 7.28 -6.00
N ARG A 96 8.11 8.16 -6.46
CA ARG A 96 7.35 7.94 -7.70
C ARG A 96 8.30 8.03 -8.89
N VAL A 97 8.27 7.01 -9.74
CA VAL A 97 9.12 6.92 -10.95
C VAL A 97 8.30 6.94 -12.24
N GLY A 98 7.01 6.61 -12.17
CA GLY A 98 6.16 6.58 -13.36
C GLY A 98 4.72 6.19 -13.07
N GLU A 99 4.06 5.65 -14.08
CA GLU A 99 2.68 5.19 -14.04
C GLU A 99 2.48 4.07 -15.06
N HIS A 100 1.61 3.11 -14.74
CA HIS A 100 1.15 2.08 -15.65
C HIS A 100 -0.38 2.00 -15.56
N GLU A 101 -1.07 2.32 -16.67
CA GLU A 101 -2.53 2.32 -16.76
C GLU A 101 -3.26 3.02 -15.60
N GLY A 102 -2.80 4.23 -15.24
CA GLY A 102 -3.38 5.01 -14.14
C GLY A 102 -2.88 4.61 -12.74
N VAL A 103 -2.13 3.51 -12.59
CA VAL A 103 -1.54 3.09 -11.32
C VAL A 103 -0.13 3.66 -11.20
N PRO A 104 0.18 4.45 -10.15
CA PRO A 104 1.51 5.03 -9.98
C PRO A 104 2.57 3.95 -9.69
N LEU A 105 3.74 4.09 -10.30
CA LEU A 105 4.89 3.22 -10.11
C LEU A 105 5.92 3.89 -9.21
N PHE A 106 6.55 3.11 -8.33
CA PHE A 106 7.54 3.61 -7.38
C PHE A 106 8.86 2.86 -7.49
N GLY A 107 9.98 3.58 -7.35
CA GLY A 107 11.31 3.01 -7.20
C GLY A 107 11.79 3.18 -5.76
N GLY A 108 12.90 2.51 -5.41
CA GLY A 108 13.61 2.81 -4.17
C GLY A 108 14.13 4.25 -4.20
N ARG A 109 13.93 5.00 -3.11
CA ARG A 109 14.35 6.40 -3.01
C ARG A 109 15.87 6.52 -3.16
N GLY A 110 16.32 7.38 -4.08
CA GLY A 110 17.74 7.54 -4.40
C GLY A 110 18.34 6.36 -5.19
N GLY A 111 17.49 5.47 -5.71
CA GLY A 111 17.91 4.35 -6.56
C GLY A 111 18.29 4.79 -7.97
N GLY A 112 18.96 3.88 -8.71
CA GLY A 112 19.31 4.10 -10.11
C GLY A 112 18.10 4.21 -11.03
N ARG A 113 18.28 4.85 -12.19
CA ARG A 113 17.31 4.88 -13.29
C ARG A 113 17.86 4.09 -14.48
N PRO A 114 17.13 3.11 -15.04
CA PRO A 114 15.81 2.65 -14.58
C PRO A 114 15.91 1.88 -13.25
N PRO A 115 14.83 1.85 -12.44
CA PRO A 115 14.86 1.22 -11.12
C PRO A 115 15.09 -0.30 -11.21
N ALA A 116 15.88 -0.84 -10.29
CA ALA A 116 16.11 -2.29 -10.21
C ALA A 116 14.87 -3.07 -9.76
N VAL A 117 13.99 -2.41 -8.98
CA VAL A 117 12.69 -2.91 -8.55
C VAL A 117 11.68 -1.78 -8.71
N VAL A 118 10.56 -2.09 -9.37
CA VAL A 118 9.37 -1.24 -9.38
C VAL A 118 8.39 -1.76 -8.34
N TRP A 119 7.92 -0.89 -7.47
CA TRP A 119 6.90 -1.16 -6.48
C TRP A 119 5.55 -0.67 -7.00
N VAL A 120 4.61 -1.60 -7.08
CA VAL A 120 3.24 -1.34 -7.55
C VAL A 120 2.30 -1.40 -6.34
N PRO A 121 1.51 -0.34 -6.05
CA PRO A 121 0.54 -0.38 -4.96
C PRO A 121 -0.63 -1.30 -5.32
N VAL A 122 -0.88 -2.32 -4.48
CA VAL A 122 -1.95 -3.31 -4.70
C VAL A 122 -3.22 -2.92 -3.94
N ARG A 123 -3.05 -2.48 -2.70
CA ARG A 123 -4.08 -1.98 -1.79
C ARG A 123 -3.40 -1.12 -0.71
N PRO A 124 -4.13 -0.34 0.11
CA PRO A 124 -3.52 0.54 1.10
C PRO A 124 -2.49 -0.18 1.98
N GLY A 125 -1.24 0.30 1.98
CA GLY A 125 -0.13 -0.28 2.74
C GLY A 125 0.52 -1.52 2.13
N ILE A 126 0.04 -2.05 1.01
CA ILE A 126 0.52 -3.31 0.42
C ILE A 126 0.95 -3.11 -1.02
N TRP A 127 2.13 -3.65 -1.33
CA TRP A 127 2.88 -3.38 -2.53
C TRP A 127 3.39 -4.68 -3.14
N GLN A 128 3.31 -4.80 -4.46
CA GLN A 128 3.89 -5.91 -5.21
C GLN A 128 5.24 -5.47 -5.80
N PRO A 129 6.33 -6.19 -5.54
CA PRO A 129 7.58 -5.99 -6.25
C PRO A 129 7.47 -6.48 -7.69
N TYR A 130 7.97 -5.66 -8.61
CA TYR A 130 8.18 -6.00 -10.00
C TYR A 130 9.67 -5.86 -10.31
N ARG A 131 10.24 -6.88 -10.94
CA ARG A 131 11.64 -6.87 -11.38
C ARG A 131 11.71 -6.98 -12.89
N PRO A 132 12.76 -6.40 -13.49
CA PRO A 132 13.00 -6.60 -14.89
C PRO A 132 13.07 -8.08 -15.23
N GLU A 133 12.50 -8.44 -16.37
CA GLU A 133 12.80 -9.72 -16.96
C GLU A 133 14.32 -9.77 -17.19
N ALA A 134 15.00 -10.73 -16.56
CA ALA A 134 16.40 -11.00 -16.89
C ALA A 134 16.40 -11.30 -18.39
N GLY A 135 17.24 -10.62 -19.16
CA GLY A 135 17.27 -10.72 -20.61
C GLY A 135 17.24 -12.19 -21.04
N GLY A 136 16.04 -12.69 -21.37
CA GLY A 136 15.88 -13.97 -22.03
C GLY A 136 16.59 -13.87 -23.37
N PRO A 137 17.01 -15.01 -23.95
CA PRO A 137 17.61 -14.98 -25.27
C PRO A 137 16.70 -14.20 -26.22
N PRO A 138 17.27 -13.41 -27.16
CA PRO A 138 16.48 -12.63 -28.09
C PRO A 138 15.45 -13.55 -28.76
N ARG A 139 14.18 -13.13 -28.78
CA ARG A 139 13.16 -13.85 -29.54
C ARG A 139 13.61 -13.79 -31.00
N GLU A 140 13.98 -14.94 -31.56
CA GLU A 140 14.27 -15.04 -32.98
C GLU A 140 13.05 -14.53 -33.75
N ALA A 141 13.28 -13.54 -34.61
CA ALA A 141 12.30 -13.09 -35.57
C ALA A 141 12.05 -14.24 -36.54
N GLY A 142 10.82 -14.76 -36.53
CA GLY A 142 10.30 -15.63 -37.59
C GLY A 142 9.78 -14.83 -38.77
#